data_AF-A0A3T0M0P0-F1
#
_entry.id   AF-A0A3T0M0P0-F1
#
_cell.length_a   1.000
_cell.length_b   1.000
_cell.length_c   1.000
_cell.angle_alpha   90.00
_cell.angle_beta   90.00
_cell.angle_gamma   90.00
#
_symmetry.space_group_name_H-M   'P 1'
#
loop_
_entity.id
_entity.type
_entity.pdbx_description
1 polymer ?
#
loop_
_entity_poly.entity_id
_entity_poly.type
_entity_poly.pdbx_seq_one_letter_code
_entity_poly.pdbx_strand_id
1 'polypeptide(L)'
;MFKIFNNKNIEKYSSAVTLSDMEIFIFPELLYSLLLANIMSPIIWEWKKDEWFKDIDKLNPYRKILRLKQYIMDNYDFNLDIDTWGLTTKENEIARFEPFMNVETISRSNALFGYEGDKYYFSMDIRRHFGLDKYNSNEIPYWKTETVEAMNAFKYKKNYEKGAGECVSLSTLYAAALFIICKIPLKDIYLLATPLHSQNFVDVKGGIVTNNRRIVTKNMWFNGTELTVKAQRAIRNEQITIISHNTGFVHVVYPEATINHEVYTDFEKKLKKFLVHDIDYEMLCNFLRQESHLQKFFQIKHEYHGIHRYIPAEKAYAYEHTSSFKINKSTRDKLLSEIDEYEFSQEPIQNRICLNNFDEFFKKHKVDFNDENDIISVMDQLNLPNIPLKEILTSLCEFCNIDPRLPGNNKNFIKSEPIQLSSEMSREDIVNYLESIRDTNVSADLAFYALRDFSRTEWDPFIKAALERNPVSINMYQNLSEDEVINTLESMPNLSIYNGSRMAQPDEVCNYQRGDGLEKAICLANILKYRNNSRSIRIRVLNDHVEINFNNKIINWPSNKCLNGTIKL
;
A
#
# COMPACT_ATOMS: atom_id res chain seq x y z
N MET A 1 17.09 -10.21 -27.56
CA MET A 1 17.04 -9.34 -28.76
C MET A 1 16.64 -7.96 -28.26
N PHE A 2 17.43 -6.90 -28.49
CA PHE A 2 17.11 -5.58 -27.95
C PHE A 2 15.84 -5.02 -28.60
N LYS A 3 14.89 -4.54 -27.80
CA LYS A 3 13.61 -4.00 -28.24
C LYS A 3 13.78 -2.61 -28.85
N ILE A 4 13.16 -2.40 -30.01
CA ILE A 4 12.96 -1.07 -30.59
C ILE A 4 11.61 -0.55 -30.07
N PHE A 5 11.63 0.56 -29.34
CA PHE A 5 10.41 1.14 -28.79
C PHE A 5 9.73 2.06 -29.80
N ASN A 6 8.41 1.94 -29.91
CA ASN A 6 7.58 3.02 -30.44
C ASN A 6 7.21 4.00 -29.30
N ASN A 7 6.68 5.18 -29.64
CA ASN A 7 6.35 6.22 -28.65
C ASN A 7 5.37 5.75 -27.55
N LYS A 8 4.47 4.79 -27.83
CA LYS A 8 3.55 4.27 -26.81
C LYS A 8 4.22 3.27 -25.87
N ASN A 9 5.12 2.43 -26.40
CA ASN A 9 5.85 1.45 -25.61
C ASN A 9 6.91 2.14 -24.73
N ILE A 10 7.62 3.16 -25.23
CA ILE A 10 8.64 3.83 -24.40
C ILE A 10 8.02 4.50 -23.16
N GLU A 11 6.79 5.03 -23.26
CA GLU A 11 6.10 5.64 -22.13
C GLU A 11 5.86 4.62 -21.02
N LYS A 12 5.21 3.48 -21.32
CA LYS A 12 4.97 2.41 -20.33
C LYS A 12 6.27 1.91 -19.67
N TYR A 13 7.31 1.67 -20.46
CA TYR A 13 8.56 1.11 -19.95
C TYR A 13 9.35 2.12 -19.12
N SER A 14 9.29 3.39 -19.50
CA SER A 14 9.90 4.45 -18.71
C SER A 14 9.11 4.71 -17.42
N SER A 15 7.79 4.52 -17.42
CA SER A 15 6.95 4.50 -16.22
C SER A 15 7.24 3.32 -15.29
N ALA A 16 7.76 2.21 -15.80
CA ALA A 16 8.28 1.14 -14.94
C ALA A 16 9.49 1.57 -14.12
N VAL A 17 10.18 2.65 -14.51
CA VAL A 17 11.35 3.17 -13.78
C VAL A 17 10.92 4.10 -12.64
N THR A 18 9.91 4.94 -12.85
CA THR A 18 9.45 5.96 -11.87
C THR A 18 8.29 5.52 -10.99
N LEU A 19 7.44 4.63 -11.50
CA LEU A 19 6.36 3.96 -10.77
C LEU A 19 5.44 4.93 -10.01
N SER A 20 5.08 6.07 -10.59
CA SER A 20 4.14 6.96 -9.91
C SER A 20 2.76 6.34 -9.75
N ASP A 21 1.97 6.82 -8.78
CA ASP A 21 0.61 6.31 -8.55
C ASP A 21 -0.27 6.42 -9.81
N MET A 22 -0.11 7.50 -10.57
CA MET A 22 -0.76 7.67 -11.88
C MET A 22 -0.28 6.65 -12.90
N GLU A 23 1.04 6.40 -12.94
CA GLU A 23 1.63 5.44 -13.87
C GLU A 23 1.12 4.03 -13.61
N ILE A 24 1.00 3.63 -12.34
CA ILE A 24 0.44 2.33 -11.94
C ILE A 24 -1.06 2.25 -12.26
N PHE A 25 -1.80 3.33 -12.07
CA PHE A 25 -3.21 3.38 -12.46
C PHE A 25 -3.39 3.20 -13.98
N ILE A 26 -2.58 3.86 -14.79
CA ILE A 26 -2.68 3.82 -16.25
C ILE A 26 -2.11 2.51 -16.81
N PHE A 27 -1.04 1.99 -16.21
CA PHE A 27 -0.38 0.75 -16.61
C PHE A 27 -0.46 -0.28 -15.48
N PRO A 28 -1.60 -0.97 -15.32
CA PRO A 28 -1.85 -1.88 -14.18
C PRO A 28 -0.85 -3.03 -14.08
N GLU A 29 -0.14 -3.38 -15.17
CA GLU A 29 0.96 -4.34 -15.14
C GLU A 29 2.07 -3.93 -14.17
N LEU A 30 2.27 -2.63 -13.94
CA LEU A 30 3.34 -2.08 -13.10
C LEU A 30 3.19 -2.46 -11.62
N LEU A 31 1.97 -2.61 -11.11
CA LEU A 31 1.76 -2.99 -9.71
C LEU A 31 2.38 -4.35 -9.40
N TYR A 32 2.16 -5.34 -10.26
CA TYR A 32 2.77 -6.67 -10.11
C TYR A 32 4.25 -6.65 -10.49
N SER A 33 4.64 -5.83 -11.47
CA SER A 33 6.04 -5.68 -11.88
C SER A 33 6.92 -5.17 -10.73
N LEU A 34 6.41 -4.23 -9.93
CA LEU A 34 7.08 -3.73 -8.73
C LEU A 34 7.22 -4.82 -7.65
N LEU A 35 6.17 -5.63 -7.43
CA LEU A 35 6.28 -6.81 -6.56
C LEU A 35 7.42 -7.73 -7.03
N LEU A 36 7.47 -8.06 -8.31
CA LEU A 36 8.51 -8.91 -8.87
C LEU A 36 9.91 -8.28 -8.76
N ALA A 37 10.04 -6.98 -8.98
CA ALA A 37 11.29 -6.25 -8.78
C ALA A 37 11.77 -6.35 -7.31
N ASN A 38 10.87 -6.19 -6.35
CA ASN A 38 11.16 -6.39 -4.93
C ASN A 38 11.51 -7.84 -4.59
N ILE A 39 10.91 -8.83 -5.26
CA ILE A 39 11.27 -10.25 -5.09
C ILE A 39 12.68 -10.54 -5.65
N MET A 40 13.04 -9.95 -6.79
CA MET A 40 14.38 -10.10 -7.39
C MET A 40 15.47 -9.35 -6.62
N SER A 41 15.10 -8.26 -5.93
CA SER A 41 16.00 -7.47 -5.10
C SER A 41 16.67 -8.35 -4.04
N PRO A 42 18.00 -8.22 -3.82
CA PRO A 42 18.69 -8.97 -2.77
C PRO A 42 18.31 -8.53 -1.35
N ILE A 43 17.72 -7.34 -1.16
CA ILE A 43 17.51 -6.75 0.17
C ILE A 43 16.66 -7.65 1.06
N ILE A 44 15.50 -8.11 0.57
CA ILE A 44 14.57 -8.92 1.36
C ILE A 44 15.18 -10.31 1.63
N TRP A 45 15.99 -10.83 0.71
CA TRP A 45 16.67 -12.12 0.92
C TRP A 45 17.73 -12.04 2.02
N GLU A 46 18.40 -10.90 2.17
CA GLU A 46 19.34 -10.68 3.28
C GLU A 46 18.63 -10.71 4.64
N TRP A 47 17.33 -10.37 4.72
CA TRP A 47 16.57 -10.49 5.97
C TRP A 47 16.49 -11.94 6.48
N LYS A 48 16.61 -12.96 5.61
CA LYS A 48 16.66 -14.36 6.06
C LYS A 48 17.83 -14.64 7.01
N LYS A 49 18.89 -13.82 6.96
CA LYS A 49 20.07 -13.93 7.82
C LYS A 49 19.96 -13.12 9.11
N ASP A 50 18.91 -12.30 9.25
CA ASP A 50 18.66 -11.49 10.44
C ASP A 50 18.19 -12.39 11.60
N GLU A 51 18.76 -12.20 12.79
CA GLU A 51 18.35 -12.92 14.01
C GLU A 51 16.86 -12.72 14.32
N TRP A 52 16.26 -11.60 13.90
CA TRP A 52 14.83 -11.36 13.98
C TRP A 52 14.01 -12.43 13.27
N PHE A 53 14.54 -13.14 12.27
CA PHE A 53 13.83 -14.19 11.55
C PHE A 53 14.30 -15.60 11.89
N LYS A 54 15.16 -15.74 12.90
CA LYS A 54 15.57 -17.05 13.41
C LYS A 54 14.36 -17.89 13.81
N ASP A 55 14.39 -19.16 13.40
CA ASP A 55 13.33 -20.14 13.64
C ASP A 55 11.94 -19.75 13.11
N ILE A 56 11.83 -18.78 12.20
CA ILE A 56 10.53 -18.36 11.65
C ILE A 56 9.76 -19.53 11.04
N ASP A 57 10.46 -20.50 10.45
CA ASP A 57 9.83 -21.68 9.84
C ASP A 57 9.13 -22.62 10.81
N LYS A 58 9.47 -22.57 12.11
CA LYS A 58 8.79 -23.34 13.16
C LYS A 58 7.47 -22.69 13.60
N LEU A 59 7.25 -21.42 13.23
CA LEU A 59 6.04 -20.69 13.61
C LEU A 59 4.87 -21.03 12.68
N ASN A 60 3.67 -21.04 13.24
CA ASN A 60 2.47 -21.13 12.41
C ASN A 60 2.30 -19.86 11.55
N PRO A 61 1.58 -19.93 10.40
CA PRO A 61 1.52 -18.84 9.42
C PRO A 61 1.18 -17.46 10.00
N TYR A 62 0.22 -17.40 10.92
CA TYR A 62 -0.19 -16.13 11.54
C TYR A 62 0.94 -15.49 12.38
N ARG A 63 1.67 -16.30 13.15
CA ARG A 63 2.81 -15.82 13.92
C ARG A 63 3.95 -15.36 13.02
N LYS A 64 4.19 -16.02 11.88
CA LYS A 64 5.17 -15.57 10.87
C LYS A 64 4.80 -14.17 10.37
N ILE A 65 3.56 -13.98 9.95
CA ILE A 65 3.04 -12.72 9.42
C ILE A 65 3.12 -11.59 10.45
N LEU A 66 2.75 -11.84 11.71
CA LEU A 66 2.87 -10.83 12.77
C LEU A 66 4.33 -10.43 13.05
N ARG A 67 5.25 -11.40 13.04
CA ARG A 67 6.69 -11.14 13.23
C ARG A 67 7.27 -10.34 12.06
N LEU A 68 6.84 -10.64 10.83
CA LEU A 68 7.18 -9.86 9.64
C LEU A 68 6.64 -8.43 9.71
N LYS A 69 5.36 -8.24 10.09
CA LYS A 69 4.77 -6.91 10.30
C LYS A 69 5.62 -6.08 11.24
N GLN A 70 5.98 -6.62 12.40
CA GLN A 70 6.75 -5.89 13.38
C GLN A 70 8.12 -5.47 12.82
N TYR A 71 8.81 -6.38 12.11
CA TYR A 71 10.07 -6.04 11.44
C TYR A 71 9.92 -4.87 10.46
N ILE A 72 8.88 -4.89 9.62
CA ILE A 72 8.64 -3.80 8.67
C ILE A 72 8.32 -2.49 9.41
N MET A 73 7.51 -2.53 10.47
CA MET A 73 7.18 -1.34 11.27
C MET A 73 8.40 -0.71 11.95
N ASP A 74 9.34 -1.54 12.40
CA ASP A 74 10.55 -1.10 13.09
C ASP A 74 11.59 -0.53 12.11
N ASN A 75 11.60 -1.02 10.86
CA ASN A 75 12.60 -0.64 9.85
C ASN A 75 12.10 0.37 8.80
N TYR A 76 10.79 0.59 8.67
CA TYR A 76 10.20 1.51 7.71
C TYR A 76 9.19 2.46 8.34
N ASP A 77 9.28 3.73 7.98
CA ASP A 77 8.20 4.71 8.19
C ASP A 77 7.24 4.76 7.01
N PHE A 78 6.02 5.21 7.31
CA PHE A 78 4.97 5.50 6.35
C PHE A 78 4.68 7.00 6.41
N ASN A 79 4.26 7.57 5.28
CA ASN A 79 3.97 9.00 5.06
C ASN A 79 5.24 9.83 4.91
N LEU A 80 5.74 9.85 3.68
CA LEU A 80 6.85 10.70 3.26
C LEU A 80 6.43 12.17 3.26
N ASP A 81 7.42 13.06 3.23
CA ASP A 81 7.16 14.45 2.89
C ASP A 81 6.62 14.50 1.46
N ILE A 82 5.49 15.17 1.28
CA ILE A 82 4.76 15.21 0.00
C ILE A 82 5.60 15.82 -1.13
N ASP A 83 6.60 16.65 -0.80
CA ASP A 83 7.53 17.25 -1.75
C ASP A 83 8.78 16.38 -2.04
N THR A 84 8.88 15.18 -1.47
CA THR A 84 10.09 14.33 -1.54
C THR A 84 10.56 14.11 -2.98
N TRP A 85 9.62 13.93 -3.91
CA TRP A 85 9.89 13.65 -5.32
C TRP A 85 9.62 14.86 -6.22
N GLY A 86 9.43 16.04 -5.62
CA GLY A 86 9.21 17.31 -6.30
C GLY A 86 7.79 17.47 -6.82
N LEU A 87 7.62 18.48 -7.69
CA LEU A 87 6.32 18.93 -8.20
C LEU A 87 6.25 18.76 -9.72
N THR A 88 5.03 18.57 -10.22
CA THR A 88 4.63 18.64 -11.64
C THR A 88 3.37 19.51 -11.77
N THR A 89 2.78 19.58 -12.96
CA THR A 89 1.49 20.25 -13.19
C THR A 89 0.42 19.29 -13.68
N LYS A 90 -0.84 19.60 -13.41
CA LYS A 90 -1.97 18.80 -13.89
C LYS A 90 -2.01 18.75 -15.41
N GLU A 91 -1.76 19.85 -16.13
CA GLU A 91 -1.80 19.79 -17.60
C GLU A 91 -0.65 18.99 -18.19
N ASN A 92 0.54 19.01 -17.57
CA ASN A 92 1.66 18.20 -18.05
C ASN A 92 1.34 16.71 -17.96
N GLU A 93 0.82 16.24 -16.82
CA GLU A 93 0.45 14.82 -16.67
C GLU A 93 -0.76 14.45 -17.53
N ILE A 94 -1.77 15.33 -17.67
CA ILE A 94 -2.92 15.08 -18.56
C ILE A 94 -2.44 14.93 -20.01
N ALA A 95 -1.62 15.87 -20.50
CA ALA A 95 -1.12 15.85 -21.88
C ALA A 95 -0.24 14.60 -22.14
N ARG A 96 0.56 14.20 -21.15
CA ARG A 96 1.39 12.99 -21.20
C ARG A 96 0.55 11.72 -21.34
N PHE A 97 -0.59 11.65 -20.66
CA PHE A 97 -1.41 10.43 -20.58
C PHE A 97 -2.64 10.40 -21.48
N GLU A 98 -3.00 11.51 -22.11
CA GLU A 98 -4.07 11.61 -23.11
C GLU A 98 -4.05 10.47 -24.15
N PRO A 99 -2.89 10.02 -24.69
CA PRO A 99 -2.86 8.94 -25.68
C PRO A 99 -3.24 7.54 -25.16
N PHE A 100 -3.37 7.36 -23.84
CA PHE A 100 -3.55 6.08 -23.15
C PHE A 100 -4.89 5.97 -22.40
N MET A 101 -5.41 7.09 -21.91
CA MET A 101 -6.66 7.14 -21.18
C MET A 101 -7.34 8.49 -21.44
N ASN A 102 -8.68 8.48 -21.55
CA ASN A 102 -9.40 9.73 -21.80
C ASN A 102 -9.27 10.69 -20.60
N VAL A 103 -9.24 11.99 -20.90
CA VAL A 103 -9.04 13.06 -19.90
C VAL A 103 -10.08 13.00 -18.79
N GLU A 104 -11.33 12.65 -19.09
CA GLU A 104 -12.38 12.57 -18.06
C GLU A 104 -12.10 11.48 -17.02
N THR A 105 -11.60 10.32 -17.44
CA THR A 105 -11.25 9.21 -16.55
C THR A 105 -9.99 9.54 -15.75
N ILE A 106 -9.01 10.12 -16.42
CA ILE A 106 -7.79 10.67 -15.81
C ILE A 106 -8.17 11.69 -14.71
N SER A 107 -9.10 12.61 -14.98
CA SER A 107 -9.56 13.62 -14.04
C SER A 107 -10.44 13.10 -12.91
N ARG A 108 -11.14 11.97 -13.12
CA ARG A 108 -11.87 11.27 -12.06
C ARG A 108 -10.96 10.39 -11.20
N SER A 109 -9.76 10.06 -11.66
CA SER A 109 -8.77 9.39 -10.83
C SER A 109 -8.26 10.39 -9.80
N ASN A 110 -8.48 10.10 -8.51
CA ASN A 110 -8.01 10.99 -7.43
C ASN A 110 -6.47 11.13 -7.41
N ALA A 111 -5.75 10.33 -8.19
CA ALA A 111 -4.31 10.42 -8.39
C ALA A 111 -3.84 11.79 -8.93
N LEU A 112 -4.67 12.54 -9.66
CA LEU A 112 -4.32 13.83 -10.26
C LEU A 112 -4.78 15.08 -9.51
N PHE A 113 -5.87 15.02 -8.75
CA PHE A 113 -6.60 16.22 -8.35
C PHE A 113 -6.73 16.41 -6.84
N GLY A 114 -5.95 15.70 -6.03
CA GLY A 114 -5.88 15.99 -4.60
C GLY A 114 -7.26 15.87 -3.93
N TYR A 115 -7.91 14.72 -4.08
CA TYR A 115 -9.12 14.38 -3.32
C TYR A 115 -10.34 15.29 -3.60
N GLU A 116 -10.59 15.69 -4.85
CA GLU A 116 -11.88 16.32 -5.21
C GLU A 116 -13.04 15.31 -5.32
N GLY A 117 -12.74 14.01 -5.48
CA GLY A 117 -13.70 13.01 -5.96
C GLY A 117 -14.57 12.30 -4.92
N ASP A 118 -14.34 12.46 -3.61
CA ASP A 118 -15.11 11.68 -2.62
C ASP A 118 -15.49 12.50 -1.38
N LYS A 119 -16.80 12.78 -1.24
CA LYS A 119 -17.39 13.62 -0.17
C LYS A 119 -17.01 13.17 1.24
N TYR A 120 -16.73 11.88 1.43
CA TYR A 120 -16.30 11.31 2.71
C TYR A 120 -14.93 11.83 3.17
N TYR A 121 -14.06 12.21 2.23
CA TYR A 121 -12.72 12.73 2.55
C TYR A 121 -12.75 14.17 3.06
N PHE A 122 -13.69 14.98 2.57
CA PHE A 122 -13.91 16.34 3.06
C PHE A 122 -14.37 16.35 4.53
N SER A 123 -15.09 15.32 4.98
CA SER A 123 -15.49 15.20 6.39
C SER A 123 -14.39 14.69 7.32
N MET A 124 -13.25 14.20 6.79
CA MET A 124 -12.15 13.63 7.59
C MET A 124 -10.87 14.50 7.63
N ASP A 125 -10.88 15.71 7.06
CA ASP A 125 -9.74 16.63 7.00
C ASP A 125 -8.43 15.98 6.46
N ILE A 126 -8.58 15.01 5.56
CA ILE A 126 -7.47 14.19 5.05
C ILE A 126 -6.50 15.02 4.21
N ARG A 127 -7.01 16.03 3.48
CA ARG A 127 -6.13 16.96 2.75
C ARG A 127 -5.16 17.68 3.70
N ARG A 128 -5.66 18.18 4.84
CA ARG A 128 -4.80 18.74 5.87
C ARG A 128 -3.84 17.72 6.47
N HIS A 129 -4.30 16.50 6.73
CA HIS A 129 -3.47 15.42 7.28
C HIS A 129 -2.25 15.10 6.41
N PHE A 130 -2.42 15.09 5.08
CA PHE A 130 -1.34 14.88 4.11
C PHE A 130 -0.69 16.18 3.61
N GLY A 131 -1.02 17.34 4.20
CA GLY A 131 -0.43 18.62 3.82
C GLY A 131 -0.81 19.10 2.41
N LEU A 132 -1.92 18.61 1.85
CA LEU A 132 -2.40 18.88 0.50
C LEU A 132 -3.11 20.23 0.35
N ASP A 133 -3.53 20.84 1.45
CA ASP A 133 -4.19 22.15 1.44
C ASP A 133 -3.31 23.28 0.90
N LYS A 134 -2.01 23.06 0.78
CA LYS A 134 -1.08 24.00 0.14
C LYS A 134 -1.15 23.96 -1.40
N TYR A 135 -1.68 22.90 -2.00
CA TYR A 135 -1.84 22.75 -3.45
C TYR A 135 -3.28 23.05 -3.87
N ASN A 136 -3.58 24.33 -4.00
CA ASN A 136 -4.88 24.83 -4.48
C ASN A 136 -4.80 25.35 -5.92
N SER A 137 -3.71 25.05 -6.60
CA SER A 137 -3.41 25.51 -7.96
C SER A 137 -3.25 24.33 -8.92
N ASN A 138 -2.61 24.61 -10.04
CA ASN A 138 -2.24 23.64 -11.05
C ASN A 138 -1.02 22.77 -10.66
N GLU A 139 -0.18 23.25 -9.75
CA GLU A 139 0.97 22.51 -9.27
C GLU A 139 0.54 21.39 -8.33
N ILE A 140 1.05 20.19 -8.58
CA ILE A 140 0.77 18.99 -7.79
C ILE A 140 2.06 18.27 -7.43
N PRO A 141 2.11 17.56 -6.30
CA PRO A 141 3.24 16.70 -5.99
C PRO A 141 3.39 15.60 -7.04
N TYR A 142 4.61 15.13 -7.22
CA TYR A 142 4.91 13.98 -8.08
C TYR A 142 5.00 12.70 -7.24
N TRP A 143 3.94 11.88 -7.21
CA TRP A 143 3.80 10.77 -6.27
C TRP A 143 4.50 9.52 -6.81
N LYS A 144 5.84 9.44 -6.71
CA LYS A 144 6.60 8.24 -7.07
C LYS A 144 6.40 7.14 -6.03
N THR A 145 6.25 5.90 -6.49
CA THR A 145 6.37 4.71 -5.64
C THR A 145 7.82 4.23 -5.61
N GLU A 146 8.26 3.73 -4.48
CA GLU A 146 9.63 3.28 -4.24
C GLU A 146 9.80 1.76 -4.39
N THR A 147 10.91 1.37 -5.02
CA THR A 147 11.48 0.02 -4.86
C THR A 147 12.06 -0.12 -3.45
N VAL A 148 12.29 -1.36 -3.00
CA VAL A 148 12.87 -1.60 -1.67
C VAL A 148 14.26 -0.96 -1.49
N GLU A 149 15.05 -0.78 -2.55
CA GLU A 149 16.31 -0.02 -2.54
C GLU A 149 16.09 1.45 -2.20
N ALA A 150 15.17 2.11 -2.89
CA ALA A 150 14.81 3.51 -2.64
C ALA A 150 14.22 3.66 -1.23
N MET A 151 13.36 2.73 -0.81
CA MET A 151 12.81 2.72 0.54
C MET A 151 13.92 2.65 1.61
N ASN A 152 14.92 1.79 1.41
CA ASN A 152 16.07 1.67 2.32
C ASN A 152 16.97 2.90 2.35
N ALA A 153 17.03 3.65 1.26
CA ALA A 153 17.90 4.80 1.12
C ALA A 153 17.42 6.02 1.92
N PHE A 154 16.17 6.05 2.36
CA PHE A 154 15.64 7.15 3.19
C PHE A 154 16.47 7.42 4.44
N LYS A 155 17.10 6.41 5.05
CA LYS A 155 18.02 6.60 6.18
C LYS A 155 19.22 7.52 5.90
N TYR A 156 19.52 7.82 4.63
CA TYR A 156 20.55 8.77 4.22
C TYR A 156 19.99 10.19 4.02
N LYS A 157 18.67 10.35 3.92
CA LYS A 157 18.01 11.65 3.82
C LYS A 157 17.94 12.28 5.20
N LYS A 158 18.18 13.59 5.27
CA LYS A 158 18.09 14.36 6.52
C LYS A 158 16.72 14.16 7.19
N ASN A 159 16.71 14.00 8.52
CA ASN A 159 15.53 13.77 9.37
C ASN A 159 14.88 12.38 9.24
N TYR A 160 15.53 11.41 8.59
CA TYR A 160 15.10 10.02 8.56
C TYR A 160 16.14 9.13 9.25
N GLU A 161 15.70 8.32 10.20
CA GLU A 161 16.57 7.38 10.94
C GLU A 161 16.57 5.97 10.33
N LYS A 162 15.52 5.64 9.58
CA LYS A 162 15.29 4.32 8.99
C LYS A 162 14.75 4.44 7.56
N GLY A 163 14.38 3.31 6.96
CA GLY A 163 13.75 3.32 5.64
C GLY A 163 12.39 3.99 5.68
N ALA A 164 11.84 4.34 4.52
CA ALA A 164 10.49 4.87 4.43
C ALA A 164 9.87 4.60 3.05
N GLY A 165 8.55 4.68 2.95
CA GLY A 165 7.87 4.61 1.66
C GLY A 165 6.36 4.80 1.76
N GLU A 166 5.75 5.01 0.60
CA GLU A 166 4.32 5.23 0.47
C GLU A 166 3.48 3.94 0.43
N CYS A 167 2.16 4.09 0.30
CA CYS A 167 1.21 2.97 0.44
C CYS A 167 1.44 1.84 -0.57
N VAL A 168 1.72 2.15 -1.84
CA VAL A 168 2.05 1.14 -2.86
C VAL A 168 3.38 0.45 -2.54
N SER A 169 4.40 1.22 -2.13
CA SER A 169 5.73 0.74 -1.77
C SER A 169 5.64 -0.27 -0.63
N LEU A 170 4.91 0.09 0.44
CA LEU A 170 4.67 -0.83 1.56
C LEU A 170 3.84 -2.04 1.14
N SER A 171 2.79 -1.87 0.34
CA SER A 171 1.96 -2.97 -0.13
C SER A 171 2.78 -4.03 -0.87
N THR A 172 3.61 -3.61 -1.82
CA THR A 172 4.48 -4.52 -2.59
C THR A 172 5.65 -5.07 -1.77
N LEU A 173 6.18 -4.31 -0.81
CA LEU A 173 7.17 -4.80 0.18
C LEU A 173 6.59 -5.93 1.04
N TYR A 174 5.37 -5.75 1.57
CA TYR A 174 4.67 -6.78 2.32
C TYR A 174 4.47 -8.03 1.47
N ALA A 175 3.95 -7.91 0.26
CA ALA A 175 3.72 -9.05 -0.63
C ALA A 175 5.03 -9.81 -0.94
N ALA A 176 6.12 -9.10 -1.25
CA ALA A 176 7.42 -9.72 -1.50
C ALA A 176 7.97 -10.44 -0.26
N ALA A 177 7.89 -9.82 0.91
CA ALA A 177 8.39 -10.40 2.15
C ALA A 177 7.51 -11.55 2.66
N LEU A 178 6.19 -11.52 2.44
CA LEU A 178 5.30 -12.64 2.72
C LEU A 178 5.69 -13.88 1.89
N PHE A 179 6.04 -13.66 0.61
CA PHE A 179 6.54 -14.72 -0.27
C PHE A 179 7.91 -15.25 0.17
N ILE A 180 8.89 -14.37 0.36
CA ILE A 180 10.28 -14.74 0.62
C ILE A 180 10.49 -15.27 2.05
N ILE A 181 9.98 -14.55 3.05
CA ILE A 181 10.27 -14.78 4.48
C ILE A 181 9.23 -15.70 5.11
N CYS A 182 7.94 -15.48 4.82
CA CYS A 182 6.87 -16.28 5.40
C CYS A 182 6.53 -17.54 4.59
N LYS A 183 7.10 -17.69 3.38
CA LYS A 183 6.84 -18.80 2.44
C LYS A 183 5.35 -18.90 2.07
N ILE A 184 4.68 -17.76 1.91
CA ILE A 184 3.29 -17.71 1.46
C ILE A 184 3.30 -17.67 -0.07
N PRO A 185 2.67 -18.64 -0.76
CA PRO A 185 2.63 -18.66 -2.22
C PRO A 185 2.00 -17.40 -2.82
N LEU A 186 2.50 -16.93 -3.97
CA LEU A 186 1.95 -15.76 -4.66
C LEU A 186 0.49 -15.92 -5.10
N LYS A 187 0.04 -17.16 -5.33
CA LYS A 187 -1.37 -17.48 -5.64
C LYS A 187 -2.34 -17.18 -4.48
N ASP A 188 -1.80 -16.99 -3.28
CA ASP A 188 -2.57 -16.71 -2.06
C ASP A 188 -2.45 -15.21 -1.66
N ILE A 189 -1.83 -14.37 -2.50
CA ILE A 189 -1.61 -12.93 -2.25
C ILE A 189 -2.22 -12.12 -3.41
N TYR A 190 -3.21 -11.29 -3.08
CA TYR A 190 -3.90 -10.41 -4.01
C TYR A 190 -3.58 -8.95 -3.69
N LEU A 191 -3.05 -8.21 -4.66
CA LEU A 191 -2.72 -6.80 -4.51
C LEU A 191 -3.94 -5.98 -4.93
N LEU A 192 -4.38 -5.09 -4.06
CA LEU A 192 -5.52 -4.22 -4.24
C LEU A 192 -5.03 -2.78 -4.25
N ALA A 193 -5.36 -2.05 -5.30
CA ALA A 193 -5.16 -0.60 -5.35
C ALA A 193 -6.50 0.11 -5.50
N THR A 194 -6.61 1.23 -4.81
CA THR A 194 -7.65 2.25 -4.97
C THR A 194 -6.95 3.54 -5.40
N PRO A 195 -7.69 4.60 -5.77
CA PRO A 195 -7.08 5.87 -6.13
C PRO A 195 -6.24 6.53 -5.01
N LEU A 196 -6.43 6.11 -3.75
CA LEU A 196 -5.86 6.79 -2.57
C LEU A 196 -5.19 5.82 -1.59
N HIS A 197 -5.17 4.53 -1.89
CA HIS A 197 -4.60 3.52 -1.01
C HIS A 197 -4.21 2.25 -1.77
N SER A 198 -3.22 1.54 -1.25
CA SER A 198 -2.84 0.22 -1.72
C SER A 198 -2.65 -0.73 -0.55
N GLN A 199 -3.10 -1.96 -0.73
CA GLN A 199 -3.12 -2.99 0.29
C GLN A 199 -3.17 -4.38 -0.32
N ASN A 200 -2.98 -5.42 0.49
CA ASN A 200 -3.06 -6.80 0.05
C ASN A 200 -4.17 -7.53 0.79
N PHE A 201 -4.85 -8.44 0.09
CA PHE A 201 -5.61 -9.52 0.71
C PHE A 201 -4.81 -10.82 0.59
N VAL A 202 -4.61 -11.48 1.72
CA VAL A 202 -3.81 -12.71 1.82
C VAL A 202 -4.70 -13.85 2.30
N ASP A 203 -4.85 -14.88 1.48
CA ASP A 203 -5.73 -16.03 1.74
C ASP A 203 -5.05 -17.04 2.68
N VAL A 204 -4.89 -16.64 3.94
CA VAL A 204 -4.33 -17.49 5.00
C VAL A 204 -5.26 -17.46 6.20
N LYS A 205 -5.64 -18.65 6.71
CA LYS A 205 -6.44 -18.82 7.94
C LYS A 205 -7.71 -17.95 8.00
N GLY A 206 -8.46 -17.89 6.91
CA GLY A 206 -9.71 -17.12 6.83
C GLY A 206 -9.56 -15.68 6.34
N GLY A 207 -8.35 -15.28 5.93
CA GLY A 207 -8.08 -14.00 5.30
C GLY A 207 -7.35 -13.02 6.21
N ILE A 208 -6.43 -12.26 5.62
CA ILE A 208 -5.67 -11.19 6.26
C ILE A 208 -5.57 -10.02 5.29
N VAL A 209 -5.74 -8.79 5.80
CA VAL A 209 -5.51 -7.57 5.02
C VAL A 209 -4.27 -6.84 5.56
N THR A 210 -3.36 -6.44 4.67
CA THR A 210 -2.28 -5.49 5.02
C THR A 210 -2.78 -4.07 4.82
N ASN A 211 -2.43 -3.12 5.68
CA ASN A 211 -2.81 -1.71 5.52
C ASN A 211 -1.68 -0.83 6.05
N ASN A 212 -0.81 -0.33 5.17
CA ASN A 212 0.41 0.42 5.51
C ASN A 212 1.14 -0.19 6.72
N ARG A 213 1.04 0.42 7.90
CA ARG A 213 1.70 -0.04 9.14
C ARG A 213 0.93 -1.15 9.89
N ARG A 214 -0.05 -1.81 9.28
CA ARG A 214 -0.95 -2.76 9.94
C ARG A 214 -1.11 -4.05 9.15
N ILE A 215 -1.37 -5.12 9.90
CA ILE A 215 -1.91 -6.38 9.39
C ILE A 215 -3.13 -6.70 10.23
N VAL A 216 -4.25 -6.97 9.57
CA VAL A 216 -5.57 -7.08 10.18
C VAL A 216 -6.16 -8.44 9.83
N THR A 217 -6.43 -9.24 10.85
CA THR A 217 -7.22 -10.49 10.72
C THR A 217 -8.69 -10.19 10.72
N LYS A 218 -9.53 -11.18 10.40
CA LYS A 218 -10.99 -11.03 10.48
C LYS A 218 -11.46 -10.61 11.88
N ASN A 219 -10.90 -11.20 12.94
CA ASN A 219 -11.26 -10.82 14.32
C ASN A 219 -10.87 -9.37 14.63
N MET A 220 -9.71 -8.91 14.16
CA MET A 220 -9.32 -7.51 14.30
C MET A 220 -10.22 -6.59 13.47
N TRP A 221 -10.63 -7.06 12.28
CA TRP A 221 -11.49 -6.35 11.34
C TRP A 221 -12.86 -6.02 11.93
N PHE A 222 -13.36 -6.75 12.94
CA PHE A 222 -14.65 -6.48 13.58
C PHE A 222 -14.57 -6.22 15.09
N ASN A 223 -13.43 -5.76 15.60
CA ASN A 223 -13.26 -5.54 17.05
C ASN A 223 -13.76 -4.17 17.58
N GLY A 224 -14.27 -3.31 16.69
CA GLY A 224 -14.87 -2.01 17.06
C GLY A 224 -13.89 -0.94 17.55
N THR A 225 -12.59 -1.10 17.34
CA THR A 225 -11.60 -0.09 17.73
C THR A 225 -11.43 0.99 16.66
N GLU A 226 -10.91 2.17 17.04
CA GLU A 226 -10.57 3.23 16.07
C GLU A 226 -9.61 2.74 14.97
N LEU A 227 -8.68 1.84 15.32
CA LEU A 227 -7.77 1.22 14.35
C LEU A 227 -8.52 0.41 13.28
N THR A 228 -9.62 -0.21 13.65
CA THR A 228 -10.47 -0.99 12.75
C THR A 228 -11.18 -0.10 11.76
N VAL A 229 -11.80 0.99 12.22
CA VAL A 229 -12.42 1.99 11.33
C VAL A 229 -11.41 2.52 10.31
N LYS A 230 -10.20 2.87 10.78
CA LYS A 230 -9.12 3.33 9.89
C LYS A 230 -8.65 2.25 8.90
N ALA A 231 -8.63 0.97 9.30
CA ALA A 231 -8.24 -0.12 8.42
C ALA A 231 -9.29 -0.45 7.36
N GLN A 232 -10.58 -0.33 7.70
CA GLN A 232 -11.71 -0.58 6.81
C GLN A 232 -11.95 0.54 5.80
N ARG A 233 -11.51 1.77 6.11
CA ARG A 233 -11.84 3.01 5.38
C ARG A 233 -11.77 2.87 3.86
N ALA A 234 -10.65 2.36 3.33
CA ALA A 234 -10.46 2.24 1.89
C ALA A 234 -11.43 1.23 1.25
N ILE A 235 -11.57 0.03 1.83
CA ILE A 235 -12.48 -1.00 1.29
C ILE A 235 -13.94 -0.56 1.36
N ARG A 236 -14.34 0.09 2.47
CA ARG A 236 -15.72 0.51 2.68
C ARG A 236 -16.11 1.67 1.75
N ASN A 237 -15.20 2.61 1.53
CA ASN A 237 -15.55 3.91 0.95
C ASN A 237 -14.92 4.18 -0.41
N GLU A 238 -14.08 3.31 -0.96
CA GLU A 238 -13.45 3.57 -2.26
C GLU A 238 -13.76 2.50 -3.30
N GLN A 239 -13.64 2.90 -4.57
CA GLN A 239 -13.55 1.97 -5.68
C GLN A 239 -12.17 1.30 -5.65
N ILE A 240 -12.13 -0.02 -5.54
CA ILE A 240 -10.93 -0.80 -5.87
C ILE A 240 -10.76 -0.73 -7.38
N THR A 241 -9.69 -0.09 -7.84
CA THR A 241 -9.42 0.20 -9.25
C THR A 241 -8.64 -0.92 -9.91
N ILE A 242 -7.68 -1.51 -9.18
CA ILE A 242 -6.81 -2.59 -9.67
C ILE A 242 -6.88 -3.76 -8.68
N ILE A 243 -7.02 -4.95 -9.24
CA ILE A 243 -6.72 -6.19 -8.54
C ILE A 243 -5.67 -6.91 -9.35
N SER A 244 -4.52 -7.19 -8.72
CA SER A 244 -3.37 -7.79 -9.38
C SER A 244 -2.94 -9.08 -8.65
N HIS A 245 -2.61 -10.09 -9.44
CA HIS A 245 -2.38 -11.46 -9.00
C HIS A 245 -1.37 -12.16 -9.93
N ASN A 246 -0.79 -13.29 -9.52
CA ASN A 246 0.21 -13.98 -10.35
C ASN A 246 -0.36 -14.51 -11.68
N THR A 247 -1.68 -14.57 -11.82
CA THR A 247 -2.37 -14.94 -13.06
C THR A 247 -2.71 -13.75 -13.96
N GLY A 248 -2.49 -12.51 -13.52
CA GLY A 248 -2.79 -11.29 -14.28
C GLY A 248 -3.49 -10.22 -13.42
N PHE A 249 -4.15 -9.28 -14.06
CA PHE A 249 -4.85 -8.19 -13.37
C PHE A 249 -6.27 -7.96 -13.93
N VAL A 250 -7.09 -7.25 -13.16
CA VAL A 250 -8.31 -6.60 -13.62
C VAL A 250 -8.28 -5.12 -13.23
N HIS A 251 -8.72 -4.26 -14.14
CA HIS A 251 -8.78 -2.81 -13.95
C HIS A 251 -10.22 -2.31 -14.14
N VAL A 252 -10.66 -1.30 -13.37
CA VAL A 252 -12.03 -0.78 -13.45
C VAL A 252 -12.35 -0.15 -14.83
N VAL A 253 -11.39 0.58 -15.42
CA VAL A 253 -11.54 1.30 -16.70
C VAL A 253 -11.44 0.39 -17.93
N TYR A 254 -10.42 -0.48 -18.00
CA TYR A 254 -10.15 -1.25 -19.22
C TYR A 254 -11.19 -2.36 -19.41
N PRO A 255 -11.66 -2.61 -20.64
CA PRO A 255 -12.61 -3.69 -20.91
C PRO A 255 -11.97 -5.07 -20.75
N GLU A 256 -10.66 -5.16 -20.94
CA GLU A 256 -9.89 -6.40 -20.88
C GLU A 256 -9.39 -6.68 -19.46
N ALA A 257 -9.41 -7.96 -19.07
CA ALA A 257 -8.82 -8.46 -17.84
C ALA A 257 -7.95 -9.67 -18.16
N THR A 258 -6.72 -9.70 -17.66
CA THR A 258 -5.77 -10.81 -17.90
C THR A 258 -5.77 -11.81 -16.76
N ILE A 259 -6.26 -11.42 -15.58
CA ILE A 259 -6.43 -12.33 -14.44
C ILE A 259 -7.31 -13.52 -14.85
N ASN A 260 -6.93 -14.72 -14.42
CA ASN A 260 -7.77 -15.90 -14.64
C ASN A 260 -9.16 -15.69 -14.02
N HIS A 261 -10.22 -15.92 -14.79
CA HIS A 261 -11.60 -15.64 -14.39
C HIS A 261 -12.08 -16.45 -13.17
N GLU A 262 -11.69 -17.72 -13.07
CA GLU A 262 -12.04 -18.56 -11.92
C GLU A 262 -11.34 -18.08 -10.66
N VAL A 263 -10.06 -17.70 -10.78
CA VAL A 263 -9.29 -17.10 -9.69
C VAL A 263 -9.91 -15.78 -9.24
N TYR A 264 -10.35 -14.94 -10.17
CA TYR A 264 -11.02 -13.68 -9.83
C TYR A 264 -12.32 -13.93 -9.06
N THR A 265 -13.16 -14.83 -9.57
CA THR A 265 -14.42 -15.22 -8.94
C THR A 265 -14.22 -15.81 -7.54
N ASP A 266 -13.20 -16.65 -7.36
CA ASP A 266 -12.85 -17.24 -6.06
C ASP A 266 -12.32 -16.18 -5.08
N PHE A 267 -11.48 -15.26 -5.56
CA PHE A 267 -11.05 -14.09 -4.79
C PHE A 267 -12.23 -13.26 -4.30
N GLU A 268 -13.20 -12.93 -5.16
CA GLU A 268 -14.38 -12.13 -4.75
C GLU A 268 -15.13 -12.83 -3.61
N LYS A 269 -15.33 -14.15 -3.71
CA LYS A 269 -15.98 -14.95 -2.66
C LYS A 269 -15.19 -14.94 -1.36
N LYS A 270 -13.87 -15.12 -1.43
CA LYS A 270 -12.98 -15.13 -0.25
C LYS A 270 -12.93 -13.77 0.44
N LEU A 271 -12.81 -12.70 -0.33
CA LEU A 271 -12.82 -11.34 0.20
C LEU A 271 -14.18 -11.00 0.83
N LYS A 272 -15.30 -11.27 0.15
CA LYS A 272 -16.64 -11.05 0.73
C LYS A 272 -16.84 -11.85 2.02
N LYS A 273 -16.40 -13.10 2.05
CA LYS A 273 -16.43 -13.92 3.27
C LYS A 273 -15.56 -13.34 4.40
N PHE A 274 -14.45 -12.67 4.09
CA PHE A 274 -13.65 -11.97 5.09
C PHE A 274 -14.35 -10.71 5.61
N LEU A 275 -15.03 -9.96 4.72
CA LEU A 275 -15.69 -8.68 4.97
C LEU A 275 -17.10 -8.78 5.57
N VAL A 276 -17.59 -9.99 5.83
CA VAL A 276 -18.90 -10.24 6.46
C VAL A 276 -18.74 -11.08 7.72
N HIS A 277 -19.44 -10.73 8.78
CA HIS A 277 -19.55 -11.52 10.01
C HIS A 277 -21.03 -11.71 10.38
N ASP A 278 -21.40 -12.90 10.86
CA ASP A 278 -22.73 -13.15 11.42
C ASP A 278 -22.89 -12.34 12.72
N ILE A 279 -24.08 -11.83 13.04
CA ILE A 279 -24.24 -11.15 14.34
C ILE A 279 -24.19 -12.20 15.45
N ASP A 280 -23.39 -11.90 16.46
CA ASP A 280 -23.45 -12.57 17.74
C ASP A 280 -23.27 -11.54 18.88
N TYR A 281 -23.21 -12.05 20.12
CA TYR A 281 -22.99 -11.20 21.28
C TYR A 281 -21.66 -10.43 21.20
N GLU A 282 -20.60 -11.04 20.65
CA GLU A 282 -19.29 -10.40 20.53
C GLU A 282 -19.35 -9.24 19.53
N MET A 283 -20.03 -9.42 18.39
CA MET A 283 -20.25 -8.36 17.39
C MET A 283 -21.07 -7.22 17.95
N LEU A 284 -22.12 -7.49 18.75
CA LEU A 284 -22.90 -6.43 19.41
C LEU A 284 -22.02 -5.61 20.37
N CYS A 285 -21.19 -6.27 21.18
CA CYS A 285 -20.26 -5.57 22.06
C CYS A 285 -19.22 -4.75 21.28
N ASN A 286 -18.67 -5.31 20.19
CA ASN A 286 -17.71 -4.59 19.36
C ASN A 286 -18.35 -3.41 18.63
N PHE A 287 -19.57 -3.55 18.14
CA PHE A 287 -20.35 -2.47 17.56
C PHE A 287 -20.54 -1.33 18.56
N LEU A 288 -20.97 -1.63 19.79
CA LEU A 288 -21.15 -0.61 20.84
C LEU A 288 -19.84 0.04 21.28
N ARG A 289 -18.70 -0.65 21.15
CA ARG A 289 -17.38 -0.03 21.34
C ARG A 289 -17.11 1.07 20.30
N GLN A 290 -17.53 0.85 19.06
CA GLN A 290 -17.37 1.83 17.98
C GLN A 290 -18.39 2.97 18.10
N GLU A 291 -19.67 2.63 18.31
CA GLU A 291 -20.79 3.58 18.37
C GLU A 291 -21.06 4.01 19.83
N SER A 292 -20.12 4.73 20.42
CA SER A 292 -20.13 5.06 21.84
C SER A 292 -21.36 5.87 22.29
N HIS A 293 -21.97 6.65 21.40
CA HIS A 293 -23.19 7.42 21.68
C HIS A 293 -24.41 6.53 21.94
N LEU A 294 -24.39 5.27 21.49
CA LEU A 294 -25.45 4.29 21.71
C LEU A 294 -25.33 3.57 23.06
N GLN A 295 -24.15 3.59 23.70
CA GLN A 295 -23.90 2.87 24.96
C GLN A 295 -24.87 3.27 26.09
N LYS A 296 -25.33 4.53 26.11
CA LYS A 296 -26.30 5.06 27.09
C LYS A 296 -27.62 4.31 27.16
N PHE A 297 -27.99 3.56 26.12
CA PHE A 297 -29.21 2.74 26.08
C PHE A 297 -29.02 1.34 26.69
N PHE A 298 -27.79 1.00 27.08
CA PHE A 298 -27.43 -0.34 27.55
C PHE A 298 -26.90 -0.32 28.99
N GLN A 299 -26.99 -1.47 29.63
CA GLN A 299 -26.41 -1.78 30.93
C GLN A 299 -25.86 -3.21 30.93
N ILE A 300 -24.99 -3.51 31.89
CA ILE A 300 -24.38 -4.84 32.05
C ILE A 300 -24.70 -5.37 33.44
N LYS A 301 -25.19 -6.61 33.51
CA LYS A 301 -25.39 -7.35 34.74
C LYS A 301 -24.11 -8.10 35.11
N HIS A 302 -23.65 -7.91 36.34
CA HIS A 302 -22.51 -8.61 36.93
C HIS A 302 -22.99 -9.43 38.12
N GLU A 303 -22.59 -10.70 38.20
CA GLU A 303 -22.79 -11.53 39.39
C GLU A 303 -21.56 -11.43 40.29
N TYR A 304 -21.73 -10.96 41.53
CA TYR A 304 -20.65 -10.76 42.48
C TYR A 304 -21.09 -11.26 43.86
N HIS A 305 -20.38 -12.27 44.39
CA HIS A 305 -20.73 -12.97 45.64
C HIS A 305 -22.20 -13.47 45.68
N GLY A 306 -22.72 -13.93 44.54
CA GLY A 306 -24.10 -14.43 44.42
C GLY A 306 -25.19 -13.34 44.38
N ILE A 307 -24.79 -12.05 44.36
CA ILE A 307 -25.70 -10.91 44.21
C ILE A 307 -25.55 -10.34 42.80
N HIS A 308 -26.68 -9.98 42.18
CA HIS A 308 -26.68 -9.26 40.92
C HIS A 308 -26.48 -7.76 41.15
N ARG A 309 -25.61 -7.16 40.36
CA ARG A 309 -25.41 -5.71 40.29
C ARG A 309 -25.33 -5.25 38.85
N TYR A 310 -25.65 -3.98 38.60
CA TYR A 310 -25.82 -3.41 37.26
C TYR A 310 -24.96 -2.18 37.07
N ILE A 311 -24.36 -2.02 35.90
CA ILE A 311 -23.55 -0.85 35.54
C ILE A 311 -24.00 -0.28 34.19
N PRO A 312 -24.07 1.05 34.01
CA PRO A 312 -24.22 1.67 32.70
C PRO A 312 -23.14 1.18 31.72
N ALA A 313 -23.52 0.84 30.48
CA ALA A 313 -22.54 0.31 29.52
C ALA A 313 -21.43 1.32 29.23
N GLU A 314 -21.75 2.61 29.11
CA GLU A 314 -20.77 3.68 28.85
C GLU A 314 -19.71 3.80 29.94
N LYS A 315 -20.07 3.52 31.20
CA LYS A 315 -19.09 3.48 32.28
C LYS A 315 -18.17 2.28 32.12
N ALA A 316 -18.74 1.10 31.89
CA ALA A 316 -17.93 -0.10 31.70
C ALA A 316 -16.98 0.02 30.49
N TYR A 317 -17.43 0.59 29.36
CA TYR A 317 -16.58 0.81 28.18
C TYR A 317 -15.47 1.82 28.46
N ALA A 318 -15.71 2.84 29.30
CA ALA A 318 -14.66 3.77 29.70
C ALA A 318 -13.50 3.06 30.44
N TYR A 319 -13.80 2.07 31.28
CA TYR A 319 -12.77 1.28 31.97
C TYR A 319 -11.97 0.39 31.01
N GLU A 320 -12.52 -0.05 29.87
CA GLU A 320 -11.77 -0.81 28.85
C GLU A 320 -10.53 -0.06 28.36
N HIS A 321 -10.55 1.28 28.33
CA HIS A 321 -9.41 2.07 27.85
C HIS A 321 -8.16 1.94 28.72
N THR A 322 -8.31 1.52 29.97
CA THR A 322 -7.21 1.38 30.95
C THR A 322 -6.97 -0.06 31.40
N SER A 323 -7.83 -0.99 30.99
CA SER A 323 -7.74 -2.41 31.34
C SER A 323 -7.15 -3.26 30.21
N SER A 324 -6.56 -4.40 30.57
CA SER A 324 -6.20 -5.46 29.62
C SER A 324 -7.41 -6.30 29.19
N PHE A 325 -8.56 -6.13 29.85
CA PHE A 325 -9.79 -6.87 29.62
C PHE A 325 -10.81 -6.02 28.85
N LYS A 326 -11.68 -6.70 28.10
CA LYS A 326 -12.74 -6.08 27.30
C LYS A 326 -14.12 -6.59 27.73
N ILE A 327 -15.14 -5.76 27.50
CA ILE A 327 -16.56 -6.08 27.44
C ILE A 327 -16.76 -6.94 26.20
N ASN A 328 -16.51 -8.22 26.41
CA ASN A 328 -16.64 -9.25 25.42
C ASN A 328 -16.87 -10.57 26.17
N LYS A 329 -17.29 -11.62 25.46
CA LYS A 329 -17.73 -12.84 26.15
C LYS A 329 -16.67 -13.46 27.06
N SER A 330 -15.40 -13.33 26.69
CA SER A 330 -14.28 -14.03 27.34
C SER A 330 -13.68 -13.31 28.56
N THR A 331 -13.75 -11.97 28.60
CA THR A 331 -13.02 -11.19 29.62
C THR A 331 -13.88 -10.19 30.38
N ARG A 332 -15.17 -10.05 30.04
CA ARG A 332 -16.06 -9.07 30.67
C ARG A 332 -16.06 -9.16 32.18
N ASP A 333 -16.20 -10.36 32.76
CA ASP A 333 -16.34 -10.49 34.22
C ASP A 333 -15.04 -10.11 34.94
N LYS A 334 -13.87 -10.29 34.30
CA LYS A 334 -12.59 -9.81 34.82
C LYS A 334 -12.53 -8.28 34.80
N LEU A 335 -12.94 -7.64 33.70
CA LEU A 335 -13.03 -6.18 33.62
C LEU A 335 -13.96 -5.64 34.70
N LEU A 336 -15.17 -6.20 34.84
CA LEU A 336 -16.16 -5.75 35.81
C LEU A 336 -15.72 -5.97 37.27
N SER A 337 -14.73 -6.84 37.51
CA SER A 337 -14.13 -7.05 38.82
C SER A 337 -13.06 -6.01 39.17
N GLU A 338 -12.53 -5.28 38.18
CA GLU A 338 -11.57 -4.18 38.37
C GLU A 338 -12.26 -2.82 38.62
N ILE A 339 -13.57 -2.73 38.36
CA ILE A 339 -14.34 -1.50 38.52
C ILE A 339 -14.73 -1.31 39.98
N ASP A 340 -14.62 -0.06 40.45
CA ASP A 340 -15.04 0.36 41.79
C ASP A 340 -16.51 0.00 42.06
N GLU A 341 -16.79 -0.49 43.26
CA GLU A 341 -18.14 -0.93 43.66
C GLU A 341 -19.18 0.20 43.64
N TYR A 342 -18.77 1.45 43.85
CA TYR A 342 -19.65 2.63 43.82
C TYR A 342 -20.20 2.93 42.43
N GLU A 343 -19.65 2.33 41.37
CA GLU A 343 -20.15 2.48 40.00
C GLU A 343 -21.37 1.62 39.71
N PHE A 344 -21.69 0.65 40.58
CA PHE A 344 -22.75 -0.32 40.39
C PHE A 344 -24.04 0.06 41.13
N SER A 345 -25.17 -0.30 40.53
CA SER A 345 -26.52 -0.26 41.11
C SER A 345 -26.96 -1.66 41.52
N GLN A 346 -27.70 -1.78 42.63
CA GLN A 346 -28.23 -3.07 43.09
C GLN A 346 -29.43 -3.55 42.25
N GLU A 347 -30.20 -2.61 41.71
CA GLU A 347 -31.36 -2.87 40.85
C GLU A 347 -31.06 -2.53 39.38
N PRO A 348 -31.77 -3.15 38.41
CA PRO A 348 -31.68 -2.77 37.01
C PRO A 348 -31.95 -1.28 36.81
N ILE A 349 -31.09 -0.62 36.04
CA ILE A 349 -31.22 0.80 35.74
C ILE A 349 -32.38 0.99 34.76
N GLN A 350 -33.29 1.91 35.06
CA GLN A 350 -34.46 2.18 34.23
C GLN A 350 -34.07 2.69 32.84
N ASN A 351 -34.92 2.36 31.84
CA ASN A 351 -34.74 2.76 30.43
C ASN A 351 -33.43 2.29 29.78
N ARG A 352 -32.90 1.13 30.19
CA ARG A 352 -31.69 0.52 29.61
C ARG A 352 -31.84 -0.98 29.38
N ILE A 353 -31.36 -1.46 28.24
CA ILE A 353 -31.36 -2.90 27.91
C ILE A 353 -30.15 -3.58 28.55
N CYS A 354 -30.38 -4.73 29.18
CA CYS A 354 -29.31 -5.54 29.73
C CYS A 354 -28.60 -6.32 28.62
N LEU A 355 -27.32 -6.04 28.36
CA LEU A 355 -26.55 -6.70 27.33
C LEU A 355 -26.48 -8.22 27.52
N ASN A 356 -26.49 -8.70 28.76
CA ASN A 356 -26.43 -10.13 29.07
C ASN A 356 -27.61 -10.92 28.44
N ASN A 357 -28.75 -10.27 28.17
CA ASN A 357 -29.90 -10.92 27.54
C ASN A 357 -29.57 -11.36 26.09
N PHE A 358 -28.70 -10.63 25.40
CA PHE A 358 -28.28 -10.97 24.05
C PHE A 358 -27.37 -12.20 24.00
N ASP A 359 -26.58 -12.49 25.04
CA ASP A 359 -25.78 -13.72 25.08
C ASP A 359 -26.67 -14.96 25.08
N GLU A 360 -27.80 -14.93 25.80
CA GLU A 360 -28.79 -16.02 25.78
C GLU A 360 -29.58 -16.07 24.47
N PHE A 361 -29.93 -14.91 23.91
CA PHE A 361 -30.63 -14.82 22.63
C PHE A 361 -29.80 -15.44 21.48
N PHE A 362 -28.54 -15.00 21.31
CA PHE A 362 -27.66 -15.48 20.24
C PHE A 362 -27.18 -16.93 20.43
N LYS A 363 -27.26 -17.50 21.64
CA LYS A 363 -27.05 -18.95 21.85
C LYS A 363 -28.16 -19.80 21.23
N LYS A 364 -29.37 -19.26 21.13
CA LYS A 364 -30.57 -20.00 20.70
C LYS A 364 -31.03 -19.63 19.28
N HIS A 365 -30.66 -18.43 18.81
CA HIS A 365 -31.07 -17.90 17.52
C HIS A 365 -29.83 -17.46 16.75
N LYS A 366 -29.65 -18.02 15.55
CA LYS A 366 -28.67 -17.53 14.59
C LYS A 366 -29.37 -16.47 13.74
N VAL A 367 -28.84 -15.26 13.73
CA VAL A 367 -29.44 -14.12 13.02
C VAL A 367 -28.76 -13.91 11.67
N ASP A 368 -29.55 -13.89 10.61
CA ASP A 368 -29.20 -13.39 9.28
C ASP A 368 -29.90 -12.05 9.03
N PHE A 369 -29.13 -10.97 8.85
CA PHE A 369 -29.67 -9.64 8.54
C PHE A 369 -30.35 -9.54 7.17
N ASN A 370 -30.27 -10.58 6.32
CA ASN A 370 -31.04 -10.65 5.09
C ASN A 370 -32.44 -11.26 5.26
N ASP A 371 -32.77 -11.81 6.45
CA ASP A 371 -34.09 -12.35 6.78
C ASP A 371 -34.88 -11.34 7.62
N GLU A 372 -36.05 -10.92 7.12
CA GLU A 372 -36.94 -9.99 7.81
C GLU A 372 -37.40 -10.51 9.18
N ASN A 373 -37.59 -11.82 9.35
CA ASN A 373 -38.01 -12.41 10.63
C ASN A 373 -36.89 -12.29 11.68
N ASP A 374 -35.65 -12.48 11.26
CA ASP A 374 -34.49 -12.35 12.13
C ASP A 374 -34.29 -10.90 12.55
N ILE A 375 -34.50 -9.93 11.64
CA ILE A 375 -34.51 -8.50 11.99
C ILE A 375 -35.57 -8.20 13.05
N ILE A 376 -36.81 -8.69 12.86
CA ILE A 376 -37.90 -8.51 13.84
C ILE A 376 -37.52 -9.12 15.20
N SER A 377 -36.90 -10.29 15.20
CA SER A 377 -36.50 -10.94 16.45
C SER A 377 -35.45 -10.12 17.23
N VAL A 378 -34.51 -9.46 16.54
CA VAL A 378 -33.54 -8.54 17.15
C VAL A 378 -34.24 -7.24 17.62
N MET A 379 -35.20 -6.73 16.84
CA MET A 379 -36.01 -5.56 17.22
C MET A 379 -36.73 -5.77 18.55
N ASP A 380 -37.33 -6.94 18.75
CA ASP A 380 -38.04 -7.27 19.98
C ASP A 380 -37.11 -7.28 21.20
N GLN A 381 -35.84 -7.69 21.04
CA GLN A 381 -34.85 -7.63 22.11
C GLN A 381 -34.37 -6.20 22.41
N LEU A 382 -34.49 -5.28 21.46
CA LEU A 382 -34.10 -3.87 21.58
C LEU A 382 -35.27 -2.96 21.96
N ASN A 383 -36.44 -3.51 22.32
CA ASN A 383 -37.66 -2.73 22.51
C ASN A 383 -37.66 -1.91 23.81
N LEU A 384 -37.28 -0.62 23.69
CA LEU A 384 -37.38 0.38 24.75
C LEU A 384 -37.97 1.70 24.23
N PRO A 385 -38.67 2.47 25.08
CA PRO A 385 -39.08 3.83 24.74
C PRO A 385 -37.87 4.71 24.38
N ASN A 386 -37.98 5.50 23.29
CA ASN A 386 -36.98 6.47 22.82
C ASN A 386 -35.64 5.88 22.34
N ILE A 387 -35.53 4.57 22.14
CA ILE A 387 -34.34 3.98 21.51
C ILE A 387 -34.35 4.26 19.99
N PRO A 388 -33.23 4.69 19.38
CA PRO A 388 -33.14 4.90 17.95
C PRO A 388 -33.01 3.55 17.21
N LEU A 389 -34.06 2.72 17.26
CA LEU A 389 -34.02 1.32 16.82
C LEU A 389 -33.56 1.17 15.36
N LYS A 390 -34.08 2.02 14.46
CA LYS A 390 -33.71 2.01 13.05
C LYS A 390 -32.23 2.33 12.84
N GLU A 391 -31.68 3.28 13.59
CA GLU A 391 -30.26 3.63 13.53
C GLU A 391 -29.41 2.46 14.01
N ILE A 392 -29.72 1.88 15.17
CA ILE A 392 -28.99 0.73 15.73
C ILE A 392 -28.94 -0.43 14.74
N LEU A 393 -30.08 -0.81 14.16
CA LEU A 393 -30.13 -1.96 13.23
C LEU A 393 -29.37 -1.68 11.94
N THR A 394 -29.53 -0.48 11.38
CA THR A 394 -28.82 -0.09 10.15
C THR A 394 -27.32 -0.09 10.38
N SER A 395 -26.86 0.61 11.43
CA SER A 395 -25.43 0.70 11.75
C SER A 395 -24.83 -0.63 12.20
N LEU A 396 -25.57 -1.49 12.89
CA LEU A 396 -25.10 -2.83 13.26
C LEU A 396 -24.98 -3.75 12.03
N CYS A 397 -25.92 -3.66 11.08
CA CYS A 397 -25.84 -4.37 9.81
C CYS A 397 -24.63 -3.89 9.00
N GLU A 398 -24.46 -2.58 8.84
CA GLU A 398 -23.30 -1.98 8.17
C GLU A 398 -21.98 -2.29 8.88
N PHE A 399 -21.99 -2.45 10.21
CA PHE A 399 -20.82 -2.87 10.98
C PHE A 399 -20.41 -4.31 10.65
N CYS A 400 -21.38 -5.22 10.55
CA CYS A 400 -21.17 -6.64 10.29
C CYS A 400 -20.97 -6.98 8.80
N ASN A 401 -21.39 -6.10 7.89
CA ASN A 401 -21.38 -6.32 6.45
C ASN A 401 -20.71 -5.15 5.71
N ILE A 402 -19.57 -5.42 5.10
CA ILE A 402 -18.87 -4.48 4.22
C ILE A 402 -18.92 -5.02 2.80
N ASP A 403 -19.63 -4.30 1.92
CA ASP A 403 -19.69 -4.63 0.49
C ASP A 403 -18.63 -3.81 -0.29
N PRO A 404 -17.54 -4.44 -0.76
CA PRO A 404 -16.48 -3.73 -1.47
C PRO A 404 -16.89 -3.38 -2.90
N ARG A 405 -16.50 -2.18 -3.35
CA ARG A 405 -16.63 -1.79 -4.77
C ARG A 405 -15.46 -2.36 -5.58
N LEU A 406 -15.63 -3.56 -6.10
CA LEU A 406 -14.64 -4.25 -6.95
C LEU A 406 -14.73 -3.81 -8.42
N PRO A 407 -13.67 -4.00 -9.22
CA PRO A 407 -13.78 -3.98 -10.68
C PRO A 407 -14.88 -4.94 -11.14
N GLY A 408 -15.79 -4.50 -12.01
CA GLY A 408 -16.94 -5.33 -12.39
C GLY A 408 -16.57 -6.64 -13.10
N ASN A 409 -17.48 -7.61 -13.05
CA ASN A 409 -17.34 -8.92 -13.73
C ASN A 409 -17.60 -8.87 -15.24
N ASN A 410 -18.17 -7.76 -15.75
CA ASN A 410 -18.39 -7.57 -17.17
C ASN A 410 -17.10 -7.13 -17.88
N LYS A 411 -16.17 -8.08 -18.06
CA LYS A 411 -14.86 -7.89 -18.67
C LYS A 411 -14.61 -8.93 -19.76
N ASN A 412 -13.78 -8.58 -20.73
CA ASN A 412 -13.22 -9.50 -21.70
C ASN A 412 -12.01 -10.19 -21.06
N PHE A 413 -12.22 -11.38 -20.50
CA PHE A 413 -11.13 -12.15 -19.88
C PHE A 413 -10.23 -12.76 -20.94
N ILE A 414 -9.00 -12.27 -21.02
CA ILE A 414 -7.96 -12.72 -21.95
C ILE A 414 -7.11 -13.76 -21.24
N LYS A 415 -6.93 -14.91 -21.87
CA LYS A 415 -6.05 -15.95 -21.33
C LYS A 415 -4.61 -15.44 -21.28
N SER A 416 -4.02 -15.47 -20.09
CA SER A 416 -2.61 -15.18 -19.84
C SER A 416 -1.99 -16.36 -19.08
N GLU A 417 -0.73 -16.66 -19.37
CA GLU A 417 0.01 -17.69 -18.64
C GLU A 417 0.43 -17.15 -17.26
N PRO A 418 0.11 -17.85 -16.16
CA PRO A 418 0.48 -17.42 -14.82
C PRO A 418 1.99 -17.36 -14.62
N ILE A 419 2.44 -16.42 -13.78
CA ILE A 419 3.81 -16.38 -13.29
C ILE A 419 3.96 -17.45 -12.21
N GLN A 420 4.80 -18.45 -12.48
CA GLN A 420 4.96 -19.65 -11.65
C GLN A 420 6.23 -19.56 -10.80
N LEU A 421 6.12 -18.89 -9.65
CA LEU A 421 7.19 -18.87 -8.64
C LEU A 421 6.83 -19.77 -7.45
N SER A 422 7.83 -20.51 -6.97
CA SER A 422 7.74 -21.31 -5.74
C SER A 422 8.54 -20.66 -4.62
N SER A 423 8.05 -20.73 -3.38
CA SER A 423 8.75 -20.24 -2.18
C SER A 423 10.07 -20.97 -1.90
N GLU A 424 10.29 -22.12 -2.54
CA GLU A 424 11.51 -22.92 -2.40
C GLU A 424 12.59 -22.55 -3.42
N MET A 425 12.27 -21.72 -4.42
CA MET A 425 13.26 -21.27 -5.39
C MET A 425 14.29 -20.35 -4.74
N SER A 426 15.53 -20.42 -5.20
CA SER A 426 16.52 -19.40 -4.88
C SER A 426 16.18 -18.08 -5.59
N ARG A 427 16.79 -16.99 -5.14
CA ARG A 427 16.65 -15.68 -5.80
C ARG A 427 17.12 -15.75 -7.25
N GLU A 428 18.23 -16.43 -7.50
CA GLU A 428 18.83 -16.61 -8.82
C GLU A 428 17.91 -17.42 -9.74
N ASP A 429 17.29 -18.50 -9.24
CA ASP A 429 16.32 -19.28 -10.02
C ASP A 429 15.09 -18.45 -10.39
N ILE A 430 14.61 -17.61 -9.47
CA ILE A 430 13.48 -16.70 -9.73
C ILE A 430 13.84 -15.70 -10.83
N VAL A 431 15.02 -15.06 -10.73
CA VAL A 431 15.50 -14.11 -11.74
C VAL A 431 15.61 -14.79 -13.11
N ASN A 432 16.21 -15.98 -13.17
CA ASN A 432 16.37 -16.73 -14.42
C ASN A 432 15.03 -17.14 -15.03
N TYR A 433 14.07 -17.58 -14.21
CA TYR A 433 12.73 -17.90 -14.67
C TYR A 433 12.02 -16.66 -15.23
N LEU A 434 12.01 -15.56 -14.47
CA LEU A 434 11.37 -14.31 -14.91
C LEU A 434 12.00 -13.78 -16.20
N GLU A 435 13.31 -13.90 -16.35
CA GLU A 435 14.05 -13.55 -17.56
C GLU A 435 13.61 -14.40 -18.77
N SER A 436 13.38 -15.69 -18.56
CA SER A 436 12.97 -16.63 -19.62
C SER A 436 11.57 -16.37 -20.20
N ILE A 437 10.70 -15.67 -19.45
CA ILE A 437 9.31 -15.42 -19.86
C ILE A 437 9.02 -13.98 -20.31
N ARG A 438 10.05 -13.11 -20.37
CA ARG A 438 9.89 -11.68 -20.69
C ARG A 438 9.25 -11.41 -22.05
N ASP A 439 9.47 -12.28 -23.03
CA ASP A 439 8.89 -12.13 -24.37
C ASP A 439 7.38 -12.45 -24.40
N THR A 440 6.88 -13.17 -23.39
CA THR A 440 5.49 -13.64 -23.32
C THR A 440 4.69 -13.05 -22.15
N ASN A 441 5.36 -12.43 -21.17
CA ASN A 441 4.74 -11.87 -19.98
C ASN A 441 5.22 -10.44 -19.73
N VAL A 442 4.32 -9.48 -19.93
CA VAL A 442 4.63 -8.04 -19.85
C VAL A 442 5.01 -7.62 -18.42
N SER A 443 4.35 -8.14 -17.39
CA SER A 443 4.70 -7.81 -16.00
C SER A 443 6.08 -8.34 -15.61
N ALA A 444 6.45 -9.53 -16.08
CA ALA A 444 7.79 -10.07 -15.86
C ALA A 444 8.86 -9.21 -16.56
N ASP A 445 8.59 -8.74 -17.78
CA ASP A 445 9.52 -7.86 -18.50
C ASP A 445 9.67 -6.49 -17.85
N LEU A 446 8.55 -5.81 -17.54
CA LEU A 446 8.54 -4.51 -16.87
C LEU A 446 9.22 -4.57 -15.49
N ALA A 447 9.22 -5.73 -14.82
CA ALA A 447 9.92 -5.92 -13.56
C ALA A 447 11.43 -5.68 -13.68
N PHE A 448 12.07 -5.97 -14.82
CA PHE A 448 13.50 -5.68 -15.02
C PHE A 448 13.77 -4.18 -15.18
N TYR A 449 12.83 -3.42 -15.76
CA TYR A 449 12.92 -1.96 -15.84
C TYR A 449 12.65 -1.32 -14.48
N ALA A 450 11.72 -1.86 -13.68
CA ALA A 450 11.51 -1.47 -12.29
C ALA A 450 12.68 -1.83 -11.37
N LEU A 451 13.34 -2.97 -11.63
CA LEU A 451 14.60 -3.35 -11.00
C LEU A 451 15.78 -2.44 -11.44
N ARG A 452 15.62 -1.75 -12.58
CA ARG A 452 16.57 -0.81 -13.18
C ARG A 452 17.93 -1.41 -13.52
N ASP A 453 17.96 -2.69 -13.93
CA ASP A 453 19.20 -3.40 -14.27
C ASP A 453 19.64 -3.15 -15.72
N PHE A 454 20.59 -2.24 -15.90
CA PHE A 454 21.11 -1.85 -17.23
C PHE A 454 21.84 -2.98 -17.97
N SER A 455 22.21 -4.06 -17.28
CA SER A 455 22.80 -5.23 -17.96
C SER A 455 21.75 -6.09 -18.68
N ARG A 456 20.47 -5.91 -18.34
CA ARG A 456 19.34 -6.72 -18.80
C ARG A 456 18.28 -5.93 -19.56
N THR A 457 18.40 -4.60 -19.62
CA THR A 457 17.41 -3.72 -20.25
C THR A 457 18.07 -2.73 -21.20
N GLU A 458 17.29 -2.23 -22.15
CA GLU A 458 17.62 -1.04 -22.92
C GLU A 458 17.61 0.18 -22.00
N TRP A 459 18.51 1.12 -22.25
CA TRP A 459 18.70 2.28 -21.39
C TRP A 459 17.72 3.42 -21.71
N ASP A 460 17.17 3.49 -22.93
CA ASP A 460 16.31 4.59 -23.38
C ASP A 460 15.11 4.86 -22.46
N PRO A 461 14.35 3.85 -21.97
CA PRO A 461 13.26 4.11 -21.04
C PRO A 461 13.72 4.75 -19.73
N PHE A 462 14.87 4.33 -19.19
CA PHE A 462 15.45 4.94 -17.99
C PHE A 462 15.89 6.37 -18.25
N ILE A 463 16.51 6.63 -19.39
CA ILE A 463 16.98 7.98 -19.76
C ILE A 463 15.81 8.93 -19.98
N LYS A 464 14.74 8.48 -20.66
CA LYS A 464 13.49 9.24 -20.78
C LYS A 464 12.94 9.60 -19.40
N ALA A 465 12.86 8.62 -18.49
CA ALA A 465 12.43 8.88 -17.12
C ALA A 465 13.35 9.87 -16.39
N ALA A 466 14.67 9.72 -16.54
CA ALA A 466 15.67 10.58 -15.94
C ALA A 466 15.49 12.05 -16.33
N LEU A 467 15.28 12.32 -17.63
CA LEU A 467 15.20 13.67 -18.15
C LEU A 467 13.84 14.35 -17.96
N GLU A 468 12.75 13.59 -17.90
CA GLU A 468 11.40 14.17 -17.91
C GLU A 468 10.72 14.17 -16.54
N ARG A 469 11.16 13.34 -15.59
CA ARG A 469 10.46 13.09 -14.32
C ARG A 469 11.35 13.22 -13.09
N ASN A 470 12.41 14.02 -13.15
CA ASN A 470 13.30 14.25 -12.01
C ASN A 470 13.47 15.74 -11.66
N PRO A 471 12.39 16.39 -11.17
CA PRO A 471 12.40 17.82 -10.87
C PRO A 471 13.21 18.19 -9.61
N VAL A 472 13.43 17.27 -8.67
CA VAL A 472 14.18 17.58 -7.42
C VAL A 472 15.61 17.95 -7.74
N SER A 473 16.26 17.17 -8.60
CA SER A 473 17.65 17.44 -9.02
C SER A 473 17.81 18.80 -9.71
N ILE A 474 16.79 19.23 -10.46
CA ILE A 474 16.76 20.55 -11.11
C ILE A 474 16.58 21.66 -10.07
N ASN A 475 15.55 21.54 -9.23
CA ASN A 475 15.19 22.56 -8.24
C ASN A 475 16.27 22.75 -7.18
N MET A 476 16.89 21.65 -6.72
CA MET A 476 17.96 21.68 -5.71
C MET A 476 19.16 22.51 -6.15
N TYR A 477 19.46 22.54 -7.45
CA TYR A 477 20.66 23.16 -8.01
C TYR A 477 20.37 24.34 -8.94
N GLN A 478 19.15 24.88 -8.94
CA GLN A 478 18.74 25.96 -9.85
C GLN A 478 19.62 27.22 -9.75
N ASN A 479 20.14 27.52 -8.55
CA ASN A 479 20.93 28.72 -8.27
C ASN A 479 22.45 28.52 -8.37
N LEU A 480 22.91 27.30 -8.65
CA LEU A 480 24.34 27.00 -8.77
C LEU A 480 24.81 27.16 -10.21
N SER A 481 26.02 27.68 -10.40
CA SER A 481 26.73 27.62 -11.68
C SER A 481 27.02 26.18 -12.09
N GLU A 482 27.33 25.96 -13.37
CA GLU A 482 27.64 24.60 -13.86
C GLU A 482 28.83 23.98 -13.13
N ASP A 483 29.88 24.76 -12.84
CA ASP A 483 31.05 24.29 -12.10
C ASP A 483 30.72 23.94 -10.65
N GLU A 484 29.85 24.72 -9.99
CA GLU A 484 29.39 24.41 -8.64
C GLU A 484 28.56 23.13 -8.58
N VAL A 485 27.71 22.87 -9.58
CA VAL A 485 26.97 21.60 -9.69
C VAL A 485 27.92 20.42 -9.83
N ILE A 486 28.90 20.54 -10.73
CA ILE A 486 29.91 19.49 -10.97
C ILE A 486 30.68 19.19 -9.67
N ASN A 487 31.19 20.22 -9.01
CA ASN A 487 31.92 20.09 -7.75
C ASN A 487 31.05 19.45 -6.65
N THR A 488 29.76 19.80 -6.60
CA THR A 488 28.81 19.22 -5.65
C THR A 488 28.62 17.72 -5.90
N LEU A 489 28.37 17.32 -7.15
CA LEU A 489 28.23 15.92 -7.53
C LEU A 489 29.53 15.12 -7.31
N GLU A 490 30.69 15.72 -7.57
CA GLU A 490 31.99 15.12 -7.30
C GLU A 490 32.21 14.85 -5.82
N SER A 491 31.80 15.77 -4.95
CA SER A 491 31.95 15.65 -3.50
C SER A 491 31.10 14.55 -2.85
N MET A 492 30.03 14.09 -3.53
CA MET A 492 29.18 13.02 -3.03
C MET A 492 29.93 11.68 -2.98
N PRO A 493 29.64 10.79 -2.00
CA PRO A 493 30.16 9.42 -2.01
C PRO A 493 29.86 8.71 -3.33
N ASN A 494 30.88 8.05 -3.92
CA ASN A 494 30.75 7.24 -5.14
C ASN A 494 30.10 5.88 -4.85
N LEU A 495 28.90 5.91 -4.30
CA LEU A 495 28.19 4.74 -3.79
C LEU A 495 26.69 4.85 -4.10
N SER A 496 26.25 4.06 -5.07
CA SER A 496 24.84 3.92 -5.42
C SER A 496 24.03 3.25 -4.30
N ILE A 497 22.74 3.56 -4.26
CA ILE A 497 21.74 2.84 -3.45
C ILE A 497 21.31 1.50 -4.11
N TYR A 498 21.68 1.29 -5.38
CA TYR A 498 21.46 0.07 -6.14
C TYR A 498 22.79 -0.66 -6.40
N ASN A 499 22.83 -1.98 -6.15
CA ASN A 499 24.03 -2.78 -6.35
C ASN A 499 24.22 -3.22 -7.82
N GLY A 500 25.47 -3.56 -8.18
CA GLY A 500 25.82 -4.05 -9.51
C GLY A 500 25.49 -3.05 -10.61
N SER A 501 24.94 -3.53 -11.71
CA SER A 501 24.51 -2.76 -12.89
C SER A 501 23.17 -2.02 -12.73
N ARG A 502 22.57 -2.05 -11.54
CA ARG A 502 21.26 -1.41 -11.28
C ARG A 502 21.42 0.06 -10.98
N MET A 503 20.47 0.92 -11.35
CA MET A 503 20.72 2.38 -11.42
C MET A 503 19.76 3.25 -10.57
N ALA A 504 20.32 4.25 -9.91
CA ALA A 504 19.58 5.35 -9.26
C ALA A 504 19.21 6.47 -10.25
N GLN A 505 18.01 7.01 -10.12
CA GLN A 505 17.50 8.16 -10.87
C GLN A 505 18.06 9.48 -10.29
N PRO A 506 18.11 10.58 -11.07
CA PRO A 506 18.67 11.86 -10.63
C PRO A 506 18.12 12.39 -9.30
N ASP A 507 16.82 12.28 -9.07
CA ASP A 507 16.22 12.73 -7.80
C ASP A 507 16.67 11.89 -6.62
N GLU A 508 16.91 10.59 -6.79
CA GLU A 508 17.42 9.73 -5.73
C GLU A 508 18.87 10.08 -5.39
N VAL A 509 19.70 10.35 -6.41
CA VAL A 509 21.09 10.81 -6.21
C VAL A 509 21.11 12.07 -5.35
N CYS A 510 20.22 13.02 -5.66
CA CYS A 510 20.10 14.28 -4.93
C CYS A 510 19.46 14.09 -3.55
N ASN A 511 18.39 13.32 -3.42
CA ASN A 511 17.71 13.13 -2.15
C ASN A 511 18.58 12.41 -1.11
N TYR A 512 19.38 11.44 -1.55
CA TYR A 512 20.22 10.63 -0.68
C TYR A 512 21.69 11.08 -0.67
N GLN A 513 22.01 12.14 -1.43
CA GLN A 513 23.34 12.77 -1.51
C GLN A 513 24.47 11.77 -1.80
N ARG A 514 24.20 10.82 -2.69
CA ARG A 514 25.12 9.74 -3.07
C ARG A 514 24.74 9.12 -4.40
N GLY A 515 25.73 8.64 -5.13
CA GLY A 515 25.50 7.94 -6.40
C GLY A 515 26.80 7.43 -7.00
N ASP A 516 26.70 6.45 -7.87
CA ASP A 516 27.80 6.04 -8.73
C ASP A 516 28.13 7.13 -9.78
N GLY A 517 29.36 7.13 -10.32
CA GLY A 517 29.78 8.03 -11.39
C GLY A 517 28.78 8.10 -12.55
N LEU A 518 28.24 6.97 -13.01
CA LEU A 518 27.25 6.97 -14.11
C LEU A 518 25.93 7.65 -13.69
N GLU A 519 25.49 7.43 -12.45
CA GLU A 519 24.26 8.05 -11.92
C GLU A 519 24.44 9.55 -11.77
N LYS A 520 25.60 9.99 -11.28
CA LYS A 520 25.99 11.41 -11.24
C LYS A 520 26.03 12.02 -12.65
N ALA A 521 26.56 11.30 -13.65
CA ALA A 521 26.63 11.78 -15.03
C ALA A 521 25.24 12.00 -15.63
N ILE A 522 24.31 11.07 -15.39
CA ILE A 522 22.91 11.21 -15.81
C ILE A 522 22.22 12.35 -15.03
N CYS A 523 22.50 12.51 -13.73
CA CYS A 523 22.00 13.62 -12.93
C CYS A 523 22.47 14.98 -13.48
N LEU A 524 23.76 15.11 -13.80
CA LEU A 524 24.30 16.31 -14.43
C LEU A 524 23.63 16.55 -15.79
N ALA A 525 23.48 15.52 -16.61
CA ALA A 525 22.81 15.64 -17.91
C ALA A 525 21.36 16.14 -17.79
N ASN A 526 20.60 15.66 -16.80
CA ASN A 526 19.24 16.15 -16.52
C ASN A 526 19.22 17.66 -16.26
N ILE A 527 20.09 18.14 -15.37
CA ILE A 527 20.20 19.56 -15.03
C ILE A 527 20.60 20.41 -16.25
N LEU A 528 21.60 19.96 -17.02
CA LEU A 528 22.09 20.69 -18.19
C LEU A 528 21.06 20.74 -19.32
N LYS A 529 20.32 19.64 -19.55
CA LYS A 529 19.22 19.60 -20.53
C LYS A 529 18.06 20.49 -20.13
N TYR A 530 17.71 20.55 -18.84
CA TYR A 530 16.71 21.48 -18.36
C TYR A 530 17.11 22.94 -18.62
N ARG A 531 18.36 23.31 -18.35
CA ARG A 531 18.88 24.67 -18.59
C ARG A 531 18.97 25.03 -20.07
N ASN A 532 19.31 24.06 -20.93
CA ASN A 532 19.30 24.23 -22.38
C ASN A 532 19.01 22.91 -23.08
N ASN A 533 17.76 22.73 -23.52
CA ASN A 533 17.29 21.49 -24.14
C ASN A 533 18.02 21.15 -25.45
N SER A 534 18.53 22.16 -26.17
CA SER A 534 19.28 21.97 -27.43
C SER A 534 20.73 21.53 -27.25
N ARG A 535 21.25 21.53 -26.01
CA ARG A 535 22.63 21.17 -25.72
C ARG A 535 22.89 19.71 -26.04
N SER A 536 23.93 19.43 -26.85
CA SER A 536 24.37 18.06 -27.08
C SER A 536 25.19 17.55 -25.91
N ILE A 537 24.82 16.40 -25.38
CA ILE A 537 25.54 15.72 -24.31
C ILE A 537 25.84 14.29 -24.74
N ARG A 538 27.08 13.85 -24.55
CA ARG A 538 27.47 12.46 -24.77
C ARG A 538 28.04 11.89 -23.49
N ILE A 539 27.48 10.78 -23.04
CA ILE A 539 27.98 10.01 -21.90
C ILE A 539 28.55 8.70 -22.44
N ARG A 540 29.85 8.49 -22.32
CA ARG A 540 30.52 7.23 -22.65
C ARG A 540 30.73 6.43 -21.36
N VAL A 541 30.15 5.25 -21.31
CA VAL A 541 30.23 4.34 -20.16
C VAL A 541 31.26 3.28 -20.46
N LEU A 542 32.25 3.16 -19.59
CA LEU A 542 33.31 2.16 -19.64
C LEU A 542 33.28 1.37 -18.32
N ASN A 543 33.91 0.20 -18.31
CA ASN A 543 33.83 -0.75 -17.19
C ASN A 543 34.07 -0.13 -15.80
N ASP A 544 35.04 0.78 -15.67
CA ASP A 544 35.53 1.34 -14.41
C ASP A 544 35.32 2.86 -14.28
N HIS A 545 34.85 3.53 -15.34
CA HIS A 545 34.60 4.96 -15.33
C HIS A 545 33.57 5.39 -16.37
N VAL A 546 33.02 6.58 -16.17
CA VAL A 546 32.14 7.26 -17.11
C VAL A 546 32.78 8.58 -17.54
N GLU A 547 32.65 8.89 -18.81
CA GLU A 547 33.02 10.17 -19.40
C GLU A 547 31.76 10.91 -19.85
N ILE A 548 31.53 12.12 -19.34
CA ILE A 548 30.48 13.01 -19.84
C ILE A 548 31.11 14.18 -20.59
N ASN A 549 30.63 14.42 -21.80
CA ASN A 549 31.11 15.44 -22.72
C ASN A 549 29.97 16.38 -23.14
N PHE A 550 30.18 17.68 -22.94
CA PHE A 550 29.29 18.76 -23.37
C PHE A 550 30.09 20.06 -23.50
N ASN A 551 29.76 20.94 -24.45
CA ASN A 551 30.40 22.27 -24.63
C ASN A 551 31.96 22.24 -24.62
N ASN A 552 32.57 21.22 -25.23
CA ASN A 552 34.03 20.98 -25.22
C ASN A 552 34.64 20.71 -23.82
N LYS A 553 33.81 20.50 -22.79
CA LYS A 553 34.21 20.06 -21.46
C LYS A 553 34.06 18.55 -21.38
N ILE A 554 35.07 17.88 -20.82
CA ILE A 554 35.08 16.44 -20.58
C ILE A 554 35.32 16.22 -19.09
N ILE A 555 34.44 15.45 -18.46
CA ILE A 555 34.51 15.09 -17.04
C ILE A 555 34.56 13.58 -16.94
N ASN A 556 35.45 13.06 -16.11
CA ASN A 556 35.62 11.63 -15.87
C ASN A 556 35.30 11.30 -14.42
N TRP A 557 34.37 10.37 -14.19
CA TRP A 557 34.05 9.88 -12.86
C TRP A 557 34.22 8.37 -12.77
N PRO A 558 34.80 7.84 -11.69
CA PRO A 558 34.90 6.40 -11.49
C PRO A 558 33.50 5.79 -11.36
N SER A 559 33.30 4.61 -11.93
CA SER A 559 32.03 3.87 -11.90
C SER A 559 32.29 2.41 -11.52
N ASN A 560 31.46 1.89 -10.63
CA ASN A 560 31.47 0.50 -10.19
C ASN A 560 30.36 -0.34 -10.84
N LYS A 561 29.65 0.22 -11.84
CA LYS A 561 28.53 -0.47 -12.50
C LYS A 561 28.96 -1.60 -13.44
N CYS A 562 30.24 -1.62 -13.84
CA CYS A 562 30.80 -2.64 -14.74
C CYS A 562 30.02 -2.74 -16.08
N LEU A 563 29.63 -1.59 -16.63
CA LEU A 563 28.84 -1.48 -17.86
C LEU A 563 29.68 -0.90 -19.00
N ASN A 564 29.29 -1.18 -20.24
CA ASN A 564 29.84 -0.50 -21.42
C ASN A 564 28.71 0.00 -22.31
N GLY A 565 28.83 1.22 -22.80
CA GLY A 565 27.83 1.79 -23.71
C GLY A 565 28.03 3.27 -23.97
N THR A 566 27.06 3.86 -24.65
CA THR A 566 27.06 5.30 -24.92
C THR A 566 25.64 5.81 -24.91
N ILE A 567 25.42 6.90 -24.18
CA ILE A 567 24.18 7.66 -24.16
C ILE A 567 24.42 8.96 -24.92
N LYS A 568 23.51 9.33 -25.82
CA LYS A 568 23.56 10.58 -26.58
C LYS A 568 22.26 11.33 -26.34
N LEU A 569 22.35 12.57 -25.88
CA LEU A 569 21.22 13.42 -25.49
C LEU A 569 21.21 14.71 -26.28
#